data_AF-A0A3R7ECE6-F1
#
_entry.id   AF-A0A3R7ECE6-F1
#
_cell.length_a   1.000
_cell.length_b   1.000
_cell.length_c   1.000
_cell.angle_alpha   90.00
_cell.angle_beta   90.00
_cell.angle_gamma   90.00
#
_symmetry.space_group_name_H-M   'P 1'
#
loop_
_entity.id
_entity.type
_entity.pdbx_description
1 polymer ?
#
loop_
_entity_poly.entity_id
_entity_poly.type
_entity_poly.pdbx_seq_one_letter_code
_entity_poly.pdbx_strand_id
1 'polypeptide(L)'
;MRPATRELVIELADQGAYSAVVSFHTINELMHNVKSRCLKNVAGWMFAFTWSIHGIEFVQKEEIDALKGLYSDLITDTDDVPHIHAYLDSECDYFVTTDRRLIEMKINEKVNFKSPKSFLQILGVKGYDTVGGV
;
A
#
# COMPACT_ATOMS: atom_id res chain seq x y z
N MET A 1 -19.79 -14.76 -4.78
CA MET A 1 -19.61 -13.29 -4.82
C MET A 1 -18.20 -13.04 -5.33
N ARG A 2 -17.99 -12.16 -6.31
CA ARG A 2 -16.63 -11.86 -6.80
C ARG A 2 -16.00 -10.81 -5.89
N PRO A 3 -14.72 -10.94 -5.48
CA PRO A 3 -14.05 -9.97 -4.64
C PRO A 3 -13.97 -8.61 -5.36
N ALA A 4 -14.11 -7.53 -4.60
CA ALA A 4 -13.83 -6.19 -5.08
C ALA A 4 -12.35 -6.06 -5.46
N THR A 5 -12.03 -5.09 -6.32
CA THR A 5 -10.69 -4.87 -6.87
C THR A 5 -9.60 -4.76 -5.79
N ARG A 6 -9.93 -4.24 -4.60
CA ARG A 6 -8.98 -4.12 -3.47
C ARG A 6 -8.73 -5.44 -2.76
N GLU A 7 -9.78 -6.23 -2.56
CA GLU A 7 -9.66 -7.56 -1.93
C GLU A 7 -8.80 -8.47 -2.79
N LEU A 8 -8.95 -8.40 -4.10
CA LEU A 8 -8.16 -9.23 -5.00
C LEU A 8 -6.66 -8.90 -5.00
N VAL A 9 -6.29 -7.63 -4.82
CA VAL A 9 -4.87 -7.26 -4.65
C VAL A 9 -4.28 -8.03 -3.47
N ILE A 10 -4.97 -8.04 -2.33
CA ILE A 10 -4.54 -8.76 -1.14
C ILE A 10 -4.53 -10.29 -1.36
N GLU A 11 -5.57 -10.84 -1.98
CA GLU A 11 -5.63 -12.28 -2.29
C GLU A 11 -4.46 -12.74 -3.18
N LEU A 12 -4.10 -11.92 -4.18
CA LEU A 12 -2.98 -12.23 -5.07
C LEU A 12 -1.62 -12.10 -4.36
N ALA A 13 -1.48 -11.15 -3.43
CA ALA A 13 -0.31 -11.11 -2.54
C ALA A 13 -0.18 -12.40 -1.73
N ASP A 14 -1.27 -12.84 -1.10
CA ASP A 14 -1.28 -14.05 -0.27
C ASP A 14 -1.02 -15.33 -1.09
N GLN A 15 -1.38 -15.33 -2.37
CA GLN A 15 -1.05 -16.40 -3.31
C GLN A 15 0.40 -16.35 -3.82
N GLY A 16 1.19 -15.34 -3.43
CA GLY A 16 2.56 -15.15 -3.88
C GLY A 16 2.67 -14.72 -5.35
N ALA A 17 1.62 -14.11 -5.92
CA ALA A 17 1.64 -13.62 -7.30
C ALA A 17 2.60 -12.43 -7.49
N TYR A 18 2.96 -11.76 -6.39
CA TYR A 18 3.97 -10.71 -6.31
C TYR A 18 4.47 -10.59 -4.87
N SER A 19 5.66 -10.00 -4.68
CA SER A 19 6.19 -9.67 -3.35
C SER A 19 5.51 -8.41 -2.83
N ALA A 20 4.77 -8.55 -1.73
CA ALA A 20 4.08 -7.41 -1.11
C ALA A 20 4.98 -6.73 -0.08
N VAL A 21 5.11 -5.41 -0.17
CA VAL A 21 5.84 -4.59 0.80
C VAL A 21 4.84 -3.69 1.53
N VAL A 22 4.93 -3.63 2.86
CA VAL A 22 4.11 -2.73 3.68
C VAL A 22 4.98 -1.98 4.66
N SER A 23 4.79 -0.66 4.76
CA SER A 23 5.53 0.14 5.71
C SER A 23 4.96 0.02 7.13
N PHE A 24 5.82 0.16 8.14
CA PHE A 24 5.42 0.29 9.53
C PHE A 24 4.35 1.38 9.75
N HIS A 25 4.45 2.48 9.00
CA HIS A 25 3.48 3.58 9.05
C HIS A 25 2.09 3.16 8.56
N THR A 26 2.01 2.43 7.44
CA THR A 26 0.73 1.89 6.94
C THR A 26 0.06 0.98 7.97
N ILE A 27 0.83 0.14 8.66
CA ILE A 27 0.29 -0.71 9.72
C ILE A 27 -0.22 0.11 10.90
N ASN A 28 0.51 1.13 11.33
CA ASN A 28 0.07 1.97 12.44
C ASN A 28 -1.21 2.74 12.11
N GLU A 29 -1.30 3.30 10.92
CA GLU A 29 -2.50 3.99 10.43
C GLU A 29 -3.70 3.06 10.34
N LEU A 30 -3.50 1.85 9.78
CA LEU A 30 -4.52 0.82 9.75
C LEU A 30 -5.00 0.50 11.16
N MET A 31 -4.09 0.27 12.09
CA MET A 31 -4.40 -0.06 13.48
C MET A 31 -5.11 1.09 14.20
N HIS A 32 -4.72 2.34 13.94
CA HIS A 32 -5.36 3.52 14.51
C HIS A 32 -6.78 3.70 13.97
N ASN A 33 -6.96 3.55 12.65
CA ASN A 33 -8.25 3.64 11.98
C ASN A 33 -9.20 2.52 12.44
N VAL A 34 -8.71 1.30 12.61
CA VAL A 34 -9.53 0.18 13.07
C VAL A 34 -9.88 0.35 14.55
N LYS A 35 -8.93 0.75 15.40
CA LYS A 35 -9.21 0.98 16.84
C LYS A 35 -10.21 2.11 17.07
N SER A 36 -10.25 3.12 16.20
CA SER A 36 -11.20 4.24 16.32
C SER A 36 -12.61 3.87 15.86
N ARG A 37 -12.77 2.82 15.03
CA ARG A 37 -14.05 2.45 14.39
C ARG A 37 -14.58 1.08 14.78
N CYS A 38 -13.76 0.24 15.40
CA CYS A 38 -14.08 -1.15 15.69
C CYS A 38 -13.62 -1.55 17.11
N LEU A 39 -14.06 -2.72 17.56
CA LEU A 39 -13.61 -3.31 18.81
C LEU A 39 -12.10 -3.63 18.76
N LYS A 40 -11.39 -3.51 19.89
CA LYS A 40 -9.93 -3.71 19.98
C LYS A 40 -9.45 -5.06 19.44
N ASN A 41 -10.28 -6.11 19.53
CA ASN A 41 -9.96 -7.43 18.99
C ASN A 41 -9.82 -7.41 17.47
N VAL A 42 -10.61 -6.62 16.74
CA VAL A 42 -10.57 -6.52 15.27
C VAL A 42 -9.22 -5.99 14.80
N ALA A 43 -8.66 -4.99 15.50
CA ALA A 43 -7.33 -4.48 15.17
C ALA A 43 -6.25 -5.55 15.30
N GLY A 44 -6.27 -6.33 16.40
CA GLY A 44 -5.34 -7.44 16.59
C GLY A 44 -5.45 -8.51 15.48
N TRP A 45 -6.68 -8.84 15.07
CA TRP A 45 -6.92 -9.75 13.95
C TRP A 45 -6.41 -9.22 12.62
N MET A 46 -6.62 -7.93 12.33
CA MET A 46 -6.12 -7.33 11.08
C MET A 46 -4.60 -7.28 11.02
N PHE A 47 -3.93 -6.95 12.13
CA PHE A 47 -2.48 -7.05 12.21
C PHE A 47 -1.99 -8.47 11.95
N ALA A 48 -2.59 -9.47 12.61
CA ALA A 48 -2.24 -10.87 12.43
C ALA A 48 -2.49 -11.35 10.99
N PHE A 49 -3.59 -10.91 10.37
CA PHE A 49 -3.91 -11.20 8.98
C PHE A 49 -2.84 -10.62 8.02
N THR A 50 -2.50 -9.34 8.15
CA THR A 50 -1.47 -8.74 7.30
C THR A 50 -0.12 -9.44 7.48
N TRP A 51 0.25 -9.80 8.71
CA TRP A 51 1.48 -10.55 8.98
C TRP A 51 1.47 -11.97 8.41
N SER A 52 0.29 -12.54 8.18
CA SER A 52 0.16 -13.89 7.61
C SER A 52 0.24 -13.94 6.09
N ILE A 53 0.21 -12.78 5.40
CA ILE A 53 0.30 -12.72 3.94
C ILE A 53 1.62 -13.34 3.48
N HIS A 54 1.53 -14.27 2.53
CA HIS A 54 2.70 -14.97 2.02
C HIS A 54 3.77 -14.01 1.48
N GLY A 55 5.00 -14.15 1.99
CA GLY A 55 6.15 -13.40 1.48
C GLY A 55 6.07 -11.88 1.69
N ILE A 56 5.21 -11.40 2.60
CA ILE A 56 5.12 -9.98 2.90
C ILE A 56 6.40 -9.47 3.56
N GLU A 57 6.89 -8.35 3.07
CA GLU A 57 8.01 -7.60 3.64
C GLU A 57 7.47 -6.41 4.43
N PHE A 58 8.08 -6.17 5.59
CA PHE A 58 7.76 -5.03 6.45
C PHE A 58 8.95 -4.09 6.57
N VAL A 59 8.82 -2.91 5.97
CA VAL A 59 9.80 -1.84 6.14
C VAL A 59 9.62 -1.20 7.51
N GLN A 60 10.65 -1.34 8.35
CA GLN A 60 10.67 -0.85 9.71
C GLN A 60 10.78 0.67 9.75
N LYS A 61 10.47 1.23 10.91
CA LYS A 61 10.55 2.67 11.12
C LYS A 61 11.99 3.18 10.92
N GLU A 62 12.97 2.43 11.38
CA GLU A 62 14.38 2.79 11.35
C GLU A 62 14.91 2.90 9.91
N GLU A 63 14.46 2.00 9.02
CA GLU A 63 14.79 1.98 7.59
C GLU A 63 14.19 3.21 6.90
N ILE A 64 12.92 3.51 7.17
CA ILE A 64 12.25 4.73 6.69
C ILE A 64 12.95 5.99 7.20
N ASP A 65 13.28 6.02 8.49
CA ASP A 65 13.90 7.16 9.14
C ASP A 65 15.30 7.45 8.58
N ALA A 66 16.01 6.44 8.07
CA ALA A 66 17.31 6.60 7.42
C ALA A 66 17.23 7.36 6.09
N LEU A 67 16.05 7.39 5.45
CA LEU A 67 15.80 8.11 4.20
C LEU A 67 15.23 9.52 4.42
N LYS A 68 15.11 9.98 5.67
CA LYS A 68 14.58 11.32 5.98
C LYS A 68 15.31 12.42 5.22
N GLY A 69 14.52 13.30 4.59
CA GLY A 69 15.01 14.40 3.76
C GLY A 69 15.28 14.02 2.32
N LEU A 70 15.32 12.73 1.97
CA LEU A 70 15.43 12.31 0.58
C LEU A 70 14.14 12.67 -0.18
N TYR A 71 14.30 13.41 -1.28
CA TYR A 71 13.23 13.91 -2.14
C TYR A 71 12.12 14.71 -1.43
N SER A 72 12.38 15.27 -0.25
CA SER A 72 11.38 16.03 0.52
C SER A 72 10.73 17.15 -0.30
N ASP A 73 11.50 17.81 -1.17
CA ASP A 73 11.00 18.92 -2.00
C ASP A 73 10.07 18.47 -3.13
N LEU A 74 10.04 17.16 -3.43
CA LEU A 74 9.17 16.55 -4.43
C LEU A 74 7.89 15.96 -3.81
N ILE A 75 7.85 15.82 -2.48
CA ILE A 75 6.75 15.26 -1.71
C ILE A 75 5.98 16.41 -1.05
N THR A 76 4.85 16.79 -1.63
CA THR A 76 4.01 17.89 -1.14
C THR A 76 3.19 17.56 0.10
N ASP A 77 2.85 16.28 0.32
CA ASP A 77 2.14 15.84 1.52
C ASP A 77 3.11 15.14 2.47
N THR A 78 3.34 15.75 3.64
CA THR A 78 4.30 15.23 4.61
C THR A 78 3.86 13.91 5.23
N ASP A 79 2.56 13.64 5.25
CA ASP A 79 2.03 12.38 5.79
C ASP A 79 2.32 11.21 4.84
N ASP A 80 2.51 11.49 3.54
CA ASP A 80 2.84 10.49 2.53
C ASP A 80 4.34 10.10 2.48
N VAL A 81 5.21 10.95 3.05
CA VAL A 81 6.68 10.77 3.04
C VAL A 81 7.10 9.37 3.50
N PRO A 82 6.60 8.84 4.64
CA PRO A 82 7.04 7.54 5.14
C PRO A 82 6.69 6.38 4.21
N HIS A 83 5.58 6.46 3.47
CA HIS A 83 5.19 5.42 2.52
C HIS A 83 6.07 5.47 1.27
N ILE A 84 6.40 6.66 0.79
CA ILE A 84 7.29 6.83 -0.35
C ILE A 84 8.72 6.38 -0.01
N HIS A 85 9.21 6.69 1.19
CA HIS A 85 10.50 6.19 1.65
C HIS A 85 10.53 4.66 1.74
N ALA A 86 9.47 4.02 2.23
CA ALA A 86 9.38 2.56 2.20
C ALA A 86 9.41 1.98 0.77
N TYR A 87 8.75 2.63 -0.19
CA TYR A 87 8.84 2.25 -1.60
C TYR A 87 10.27 2.31 -2.14
N LEU A 88 11.02 3.35 -1.76
CA LEU A 88 12.40 3.56 -2.21
C LEU A 88 13.38 2.59 -1.54
N ASP A 89 13.20 2.33 -0.25
CA ASP A 89 14.05 1.42 0.54
C ASP A 89 13.99 -0.01 0.01
N SER A 90 12.78 -0.54 -0.19
CA SER A 90 12.57 -1.89 -0.73
C SER A 90 12.67 -1.97 -2.26
N GLU A 91 13.10 -0.89 -2.93
CA GLU A 91 13.25 -0.82 -4.39
C GLU A 91 12.02 -1.33 -5.16
N CYS A 92 10.83 -0.97 -4.69
CA CYS A 92 9.56 -1.48 -5.23
C CYS A 92 9.37 -1.11 -6.70
N ASP A 93 8.83 -2.04 -7.49
CA ASP A 93 8.48 -1.76 -8.90
C ASP A 93 7.26 -0.85 -9.05
N TYR A 94 6.30 -0.93 -8.11
CA TYR A 94 5.01 -0.25 -8.17
C TYR A 94 4.54 0.21 -6.79
N PHE A 95 4.05 1.45 -6.72
CA PHE A 95 3.32 1.96 -5.56
C PHE A 95 1.82 1.86 -5.83
N VAL A 96 1.12 0.93 -5.17
CA VAL A 96 -0.33 0.72 -5.40
C VAL A 96 -1.16 1.57 -4.45
N THR A 97 -1.90 2.54 -4.98
CA THR A 97 -2.72 3.47 -4.17
C THR A 97 -4.04 3.83 -4.83
N THR A 98 -5.04 4.14 -4.01
CA THR A 98 -6.29 4.76 -4.48
C THR A 98 -6.27 6.29 -4.40
N ASP A 99 -5.26 6.87 -3.76
CA ASP A 99 -5.14 8.32 -3.65
C ASP A 99 -4.67 8.92 -4.97
N ARG A 100 -5.49 9.81 -5.54
CA ARG A 100 -5.16 10.50 -6.79
C ARG A 100 -4.10 11.59 -6.57
N ARG A 101 -4.03 12.18 -5.37
CA ARG A 101 -3.07 13.23 -5.05
C ARG A 101 -1.65 12.70 -5.17
N LEU A 102 -1.39 11.52 -4.61
CA LEU A 102 -0.12 10.80 -4.75
C LEU A 102 0.30 10.61 -6.21
N ILE A 103 -0.64 10.20 -7.07
CA ILE A 103 -0.39 9.95 -8.49
C ILE A 103 0.01 11.24 -9.23
N GLU A 104 -0.52 12.39 -8.80
CA GLU A 104 -0.31 13.70 -9.43
C GLU A 104 0.91 14.46 -8.87
N MET A 105 1.58 13.92 -7.84
CA MET A 105 2.75 14.55 -7.23
C MET A 105 3.98 14.55 -8.13
N LYS A 106 4.86 15.54 -7.94
CA LYS A 106 6.12 15.69 -8.70
C LYS A 106 7.06 14.51 -8.57
N ILE A 107 6.93 13.71 -7.50
CA ILE A 107 7.74 12.52 -7.30
C ILE A 107 7.35 11.33 -8.20
N ASN A 108 6.32 11.46 -9.03
CA ASN A 108 5.90 10.43 -9.98
C ASN A 108 6.98 10.04 -11.02
N GLU A 109 8.02 10.85 -11.20
CA GLU A 109 9.21 10.49 -11.99
C GLU A 109 10.13 9.49 -11.28
N LYS A 110 10.00 9.35 -9.96
CA LYS A 110 10.79 8.43 -9.11
C LYS A 110 9.96 7.28 -8.56
N VAL A 111 8.65 7.46 -8.46
CA VAL A 111 7.72 6.48 -7.89
C VAL A 111 6.70 6.08 -8.95
N ASN A 112 6.65 4.78 -9.24
CA ASN A 112 5.76 4.24 -10.25
C ASN A 112 4.37 3.95 -9.67
N PHE A 113 3.58 5.00 -9.53
CA PHE A 113 2.23 4.87 -8.98
C PHE A 113 1.30 4.05 -9.91
N LYS A 114 0.47 3.22 -9.30
CA LYS A 114 -0.60 2.45 -9.96
C LYS A 114 -1.87 2.48 -9.11
N SER A 115 -3.01 2.64 -9.78
CA SER A 115 -4.28 2.28 -9.16
C SER A 115 -4.37 0.76 -8.98
N PRO A 116 -5.14 0.24 -8.01
CA PRO A 116 -5.37 -1.21 -7.88
C PRO A 116 -5.81 -1.86 -9.20
N LYS A 117 -6.70 -1.20 -9.95
CA LYS A 117 -7.17 -1.69 -11.26
C LYS A 117 -6.03 -1.78 -12.27
N SER A 118 -5.21 -0.74 -12.38
CA SER A 118 -4.07 -0.71 -13.29
C SER A 118 -3.01 -1.75 -12.92
N PHE A 119 -2.78 -1.95 -11.62
CA PHE A 119 -1.85 -2.95 -11.12
C PHE A 119 -2.31 -4.38 -11.47
N LEU A 120 -3.59 -4.70 -11.26
CA LEU A 120 -4.14 -6.00 -11.64
C LEU A 120 -4.06 -6.27 -13.15
N GLN A 121 -4.21 -5.23 -13.99
CA GLN A 121 -4.03 -5.37 -15.43
C GLN A 121 -2.58 -5.73 -15.81
N ILE A 122 -1.58 -5.22 -15.09
CA ILE A 122 -0.17 -5.59 -15.27
C ILE A 122 0.04 -7.08 -14.97
N LEU A 123 -0.63 -7.58 -13.92
CA LEU A 123 -0.63 -9.02 -13.58
C LEU A 123 -1.45 -9.89 -14.55
N GLY A 124 -1.96 -9.32 -15.65
CA GLY A 124 -2.74 -10.05 -16.65
C GLY A 124 -4.18 -10.35 -16.23
N VAL A 125 -4.64 -9.79 -15.12
CA VAL A 125 -5.98 -10.02 -14.60
C VAL A 125 -6.98 -9.12 -15.34
N LYS A 126 -7.77 -9.72 -16.24
CA LYS A 126 -8.72 -8.99 -17.10
C LYS A 126 -10.06 -8.73 -16.40
N GLY A 127 -10.54 -7.48 -16.50
CA GLY A 127 -11.95 -7.13 -16.35
C GLY A 127 -12.47 -7.00 -14.91
N TYR A 128 -12.36 -5.79 -14.36
CA TYR A 128 -13.15 -5.36 -13.19
C TYR A 128 -14.03 -4.19 -13.61
N ASP A 129 -15.32 -4.47 -13.80
CA ASP A 129 -16.36 -3.45 -13.66
C ASP A 129 -16.57 -3.23 -12.17
N THR A 130 -16.30 -2.00 -11.73
CA THR A 130 -16.74 -1.51 -10.42
C THR A 130 -18.26 -1.48 -10.43
N VAL A 131 -18.90 -2.43 -9.74
CA VAL A 131 -20.29 -2.25 -9.32
C VAL A 131 -20.26 -1.20 -8.22
N GLY A 132 -20.59 0.06 -8.56
CA GLY A 132 -20.70 1.15 -7.59
C GLY A 132 -19.75 2.32 -7.86
N GLY A 133 -19.82 2.92 -9.04
CA GLY A 133 -19.52 4.34 -9.18
C GLY A 133 -20.74 5.13 -8.74
N VAL A 134 -20.69 5.73 -7.54
CA VAL A 134 -21.40 6.96 -7.17
C VAL A 134 -20.39 7.84 -6.45
#